data_AF-A0A1X0AZ12-F1
#
_entry.id   AF-A0A1X0AZ12-F1
#
_cell.length_a   1.000
_cell.length_b   1.000
_cell.length_c   1.000
_cell.angle_alpha   90.00
_cell.angle_beta   90.00
_cell.angle_gamma   90.00
#
_symmetry.space_group_name_H-M   'P 1'
#
loop_
_entity.id
_entity.type
_entity.pdbx_description
1 polymer ?
#
loop_
_entity_poly.entity_id
_entity_poly.type
_entity_poly.pdbx_seq_one_letter_code
_entity_poly.pdbx_strand_id
1 'polypeptide(L)'
;MNAGNCSGTALAQNDATASGFDMTSNNPVAAFRLKLTPRQRELLRTQLRVNSENAYDDIEENGDRPVGELAGRWRVFDRLPEETWVLPAWWRRQFARGFDDLALDLEVGHLPYPRSVAEEVALMLCIADAKAALMNGQYNDNVAALPATPGDDDWQSATNSLVSGRHIDWQHCLDDSLEWLGDPPASTSWFNPFSGFEPRPVDRGFRR
;
A
#
# COMPACT_ATOMS: atom_id res chain seq x y z
N MET A 1 3.05 -18.35 17.49
CA MET A 1 4.18 -17.84 16.68
C MET A 1 4.34 -16.38 17.03
N ASN A 2 5.58 -15.94 17.29
CA ASN A 2 5.90 -14.70 18.00
C ASN A 2 5.37 -13.45 17.28
N ALA A 3 4.57 -12.65 17.99
CA ALA A 3 4.33 -11.25 17.66
C ALA A 3 5.64 -10.47 17.86
N GLY A 4 6.21 -9.94 16.78
CA GLY A 4 7.35 -9.03 16.82
C GLY A 4 6.90 -7.70 17.41
N ASN A 5 7.29 -7.46 18.66
CA ASN A 5 6.93 -6.25 19.40
C ASN A 5 7.74 -5.06 18.87
N CYS A 6 7.10 -4.08 18.22
CA CYS A 6 7.70 -2.85 17.69
C CYS A 6 8.01 -1.78 18.77
N SER A 7 8.12 -2.15 20.05
CA SER A 7 8.31 -1.20 21.15
C SER A 7 9.78 -1.00 21.52
N GLY A 8 10.36 0.14 21.10
CA GLY A 8 11.63 0.66 21.61
C GLY A 8 11.69 2.19 21.53
N THR A 9 11.54 2.86 22.68
CA THR A 9 11.49 4.32 22.83
C THR A 9 12.87 4.99 22.95
N ALA A 10 13.07 5.99 22.06
CA ALA A 10 13.75 7.30 22.14
C ALA A 10 14.96 7.58 23.08
N LEU A 11 16.04 8.14 22.50
CA LEU A 11 16.47 9.56 22.61
C LEU A 11 17.97 9.73 22.26
N ALA A 12 18.27 10.61 21.29
CA ALA A 12 19.47 11.46 21.32
C ALA A 12 19.25 12.69 20.42
N GLN A 13 19.16 13.87 21.05
CA GLN A 13 19.36 15.16 20.39
C GLN A 13 20.82 15.26 19.93
N ASN A 14 21.06 15.86 18.76
CA ASN A 14 22.23 16.71 18.56
C ASN A 14 21.99 17.72 17.44
N ASP A 15 22.44 18.93 17.76
CA ASP A 15 22.28 20.19 17.04
C ASP A 15 23.31 20.39 15.92
N ALA A 16 22.98 21.33 15.03
CA ALA A 16 23.84 22.14 14.17
C ALA A 16 24.55 21.49 12.95
N THR A 17 24.19 21.94 11.74
CA THR A 17 24.89 23.06 11.07
C THR A 17 24.29 23.34 9.68
N ALA A 18 24.17 24.64 9.38
CA ALA A 18 23.77 25.17 8.09
C ALA A 18 24.75 24.75 6.97
N SER A 19 24.23 24.28 5.85
CA SER A 19 24.98 24.16 4.60
C SER A 19 24.06 24.49 3.41
N GLY A 20 24.62 25.28 2.49
CA GLY A 20 23.91 26.07 1.49
C GLY A 20 23.07 25.25 0.51
N PHE A 21 21.94 25.85 0.13
CA PHE A 21 21.05 25.36 -0.90
C PHE A 21 21.69 25.60 -2.29
N ASP A 22 22.39 24.57 -2.79
CA ASP A 22 22.87 24.54 -4.19
C ASP A 22 21.69 24.24 -5.12
N MET A 23 21.25 25.26 -5.86
CA MET A 23 20.18 25.17 -6.86
C MET A 23 20.61 24.56 -8.20
N THR A 24 21.80 23.94 -8.30
CA THR A 24 22.29 23.33 -9.55
C THR A 24 22.54 21.83 -9.49
N SER A 25 22.21 21.15 -8.39
CA SER A 25 22.24 19.69 -8.38
C SER A 25 21.13 19.14 -9.29
N ASN A 26 21.53 18.68 -10.47
CA ASN A 26 20.71 17.83 -11.34
C ASN A 26 20.63 16.46 -10.66
N ASN A 27 19.99 16.40 -9.48
CA ASN A 27 19.87 15.21 -8.67
C ASN A 27 18.87 14.29 -9.38
N PRO A 28 19.31 13.16 -9.98
CA PRO A 28 18.42 12.27 -10.70
C PRO A 28 17.31 11.73 -9.80
N VAL A 29 17.54 11.61 -8.49
CA VAL A 29 16.52 11.23 -7.49
C VAL A 29 15.44 12.32 -7.39
N ALA A 30 15.81 13.60 -7.46
CA ALA A 30 14.86 14.71 -7.40
C ALA A 30 13.90 14.74 -8.61
N ALA A 31 14.33 14.27 -9.78
CA ALA A 31 13.48 14.16 -10.97
C ALA A 31 12.33 13.15 -10.81
N PHE A 32 12.48 12.16 -9.90
CA PHE A 32 11.47 11.15 -9.60
C PHE A 32 10.63 11.45 -8.36
N ARG A 33 10.94 12.51 -7.60
CA ARG A 33 10.20 12.87 -6.37
C ARG A 33 8.70 13.12 -6.59
N LEU A 34 8.25 13.29 -7.83
CA LEU A 34 6.86 13.55 -8.19
C LEU A 34 6.23 12.43 -9.05
N LYS A 35 6.95 11.34 -9.35
CA LYS A 35 6.47 10.25 -10.23
C LYS A 35 7.12 8.91 -9.89
N LEU A 36 6.33 7.84 -9.91
CA LEU A 36 6.85 6.48 -9.86
C LEU A 36 7.82 6.21 -11.00
N THR A 37 8.98 5.63 -10.70
CA THR A 37 9.89 5.08 -11.71
C THR A 37 9.20 3.98 -12.51
N PRO A 38 9.69 3.61 -13.71
CA PRO A 38 9.11 2.49 -14.46
C PRO A 38 9.04 1.19 -13.65
N ARG A 39 10.10 0.86 -12.89
CA ARG A 39 10.13 -0.34 -12.05
C ARG A 39 9.18 -0.26 -10.86
N GLN A 40 9.13 0.87 -10.15
CA GLN A 40 8.19 1.06 -9.05
C GLN A 40 6.74 0.92 -9.53
N ARG A 41 6.42 1.49 -10.70
CA ARG A 41 5.10 1.38 -11.33
C ARG A 41 4.72 -0.07 -11.63
N GLU A 42 5.63 -0.83 -12.24
CA GLU A 42 5.36 -2.23 -12.62
C GLU A 42 5.29 -3.16 -11.41
N LEU A 43 6.15 -2.94 -10.40
CA LEU A 43 6.07 -3.64 -9.12
C LEU A 43 4.74 -3.38 -8.43
N LEU A 44 4.34 -2.12 -8.32
CA LEU A 44 3.08 -1.75 -7.67
C LEU A 44 1.87 -2.33 -8.41
N ARG A 45 1.85 -2.25 -9.75
CA ARG A 45 0.81 -2.89 -10.59
C ARG A 45 0.74 -4.39 -10.32
N THR A 46 1.89 -5.06 -10.26
CA THR A 46 1.97 -6.50 -9.99
C THR A 46 1.41 -6.83 -8.62
N GLN A 47 1.82 -6.10 -7.57
CA GLN A 47 1.36 -6.37 -6.21
C GLN A 47 -0.11 -6.06 -5.99
N LEU A 48 -0.65 -5.02 -6.65
CA LEU A 48 -2.09 -4.75 -6.65
C LEU A 48 -2.88 -5.92 -7.25
N ARG A 49 -2.42 -6.48 -8.37
CA ARG A 49 -3.07 -7.66 -8.98
C ARG A 49 -2.99 -8.90 -8.10
N VAL A 50 -1.80 -9.19 -7.56
CA VAL A 50 -1.58 -10.32 -6.65
C VAL A 50 -2.44 -10.21 -5.39
N ASN A 51 -2.44 -9.06 -4.72
CA ASN A 51 -3.26 -8.85 -3.53
C ASN A 51 -4.75 -8.89 -3.83
N SER A 52 -5.19 -8.38 -5.00
CA SER A 52 -6.59 -8.52 -5.39
C SER A 52 -6.99 -9.99 -5.55
N GLU A 53 -6.18 -10.80 -6.24
CA GLU A 53 -6.44 -12.24 -6.39
C GLU A 53 -6.45 -12.95 -5.04
N ASN A 54 -5.43 -12.70 -4.21
CA ASN A 54 -5.33 -13.24 -2.86
C ASN A 54 -6.54 -12.86 -1.99
N ALA A 55 -7.04 -11.63 -2.09
CA ALA A 55 -8.21 -11.19 -1.35
C ALA A 55 -9.49 -11.91 -1.82
N TYR A 56 -9.68 -12.11 -3.13
CA TYR A 56 -10.81 -12.89 -3.62
C TYR A 56 -10.72 -14.37 -3.23
N ASP A 57 -9.52 -14.98 -3.28
CA ASP A 57 -9.30 -16.35 -2.83
C ASP A 57 -9.61 -16.49 -1.33
N ASP A 58 -9.15 -15.54 -0.49
CA ASP A 58 -9.48 -15.50 0.94
C ASP A 58 -11.00 -15.44 1.18
N ILE A 59 -11.74 -14.67 0.37
CA ILE A 59 -13.21 -14.56 0.46
C ILE A 59 -13.90 -15.86 0.04
N GLU A 60 -13.45 -16.49 -1.04
CA GLU A 60 -14.01 -17.75 -1.53
C GLU A 60 -13.79 -18.90 -0.53
N GLU A 61 -12.60 -18.96 0.07
CA GLU A 61 -12.23 -20.01 1.03
C GLU A 61 -12.93 -19.83 2.40
N ASN A 62 -13.14 -18.59 2.85
CA ASN A 62 -13.56 -18.32 4.23
C ASN A 62 -14.92 -17.65 4.38
N GLY A 63 -15.46 -16.99 3.36
CA GLY A 63 -16.76 -16.31 3.40
C GLY A 63 -16.84 -15.25 4.50
N ASP A 64 -17.83 -15.39 5.40
CA ASP A 64 -18.06 -14.48 6.55
C ASP A 64 -17.27 -14.90 7.82
N ARG A 65 -16.47 -15.98 7.76
CA ARG A 65 -15.74 -16.44 8.95
C ARG A 65 -14.77 -15.36 9.42
N PRO A 66 -14.70 -15.05 10.73
CA PRO A 66 -13.76 -14.07 11.24
C PRO A 66 -12.31 -14.58 11.08
N VAL A 67 -11.34 -13.67 10.97
CA VAL A 67 -9.92 -14.03 10.91
C VAL A 67 -9.51 -14.82 12.16
N GLY A 68 -9.76 -14.25 13.35
CA GLY A 68 -9.69 -14.94 14.65
C GLY A 68 -8.51 -15.91 14.82
N GLU A 69 -8.79 -17.15 15.24
CA GLU A 69 -7.79 -18.21 15.43
C GLU A 69 -7.03 -18.64 14.16
N LEU A 70 -7.48 -18.17 12.98
CA LEU A 70 -6.82 -18.40 11.69
C LEU A 70 -5.87 -17.26 11.29
N ALA A 71 -5.62 -16.28 12.16
CA ALA A 71 -4.59 -15.25 11.93
C ALA A 71 -3.23 -15.89 11.56
N GLY A 72 -2.59 -15.36 10.52
CA GLY A 72 -1.37 -15.91 9.90
C GLY A 72 -1.63 -16.97 8.82
N ARG A 73 -2.89 -17.26 8.48
CA ARG A 73 -3.27 -18.15 7.37
C ARG A 73 -4.04 -17.44 6.26
N TRP A 74 -4.45 -16.20 6.48
CA TRP A 74 -5.05 -15.38 5.43
C TRP A 74 -3.93 -14.78 4.60
N ARG A 75 -4.23 -14.46 3.34
CA ARG A 75 -3.25 -13.84 2.45
C ARG A 75 -3.28 -12.32 2.56
N VAL A 76 -4.47 -11.76 2.85
CA VAL A 76 -4.69 -10.30 2.92
C VAL A 76 -5.37 -9.88 4.21
N PHE A 77 -6.48 -10.50 4.59
CA PHE A 77 -7.37 -9.91 5.61
C PHE A 77 -6.83 -9.96 7.04
N ASP A 78 -5.84 -10.80 7.36
CA ASP A 78 -5.14 -10.79 8.65
C ASP A 78 -4.06 -9.71 8.75
N ARG A 79 -3.76 -9.01 7.64
CA ARG A 79 -2.85 -7.87 7.58
C ARG A 79 -3.57 -6.54 7.84
N LEU A 80 -4.90 -6.55 7.95
CA LEU A 80 -5.71 -5.36 8.21
C LEU A 80 -5.83 -5.11 9.73
N PRO A 81 -6.22 -3.89 10.16
CA PRO A 81 -6.53 -3.61 11.55
C PRO A 81 -7.53 -4.63 12.13
N GLU A 82 -7.33 -5.03 13.39
CA GLU A 82 -8.08 -6.13 14.01
C GLU A 82 -9.60 -5.90 14.02
N GLU A 83 -10.09 -4.65 14.07
CA GLU A 83 -11.54 -4.41 14.05
C GLU A 83 -12.18 -4.79 12.71
N THR A 84 -11.39 -4.96 11.65
CA THR A 84 -11.87 -5.44 10.35
C THR A 84 -12.02 -6.95 10.27
N TRP A 85 -11.43 -7.70 11.21
CA TRP A 85 -11.31 -9.16 11.12
C TRP A 85 -12.65 -9.89 11.20
N VAL A 86 -13.66 -9.26 11.80
CA VAL A 86 -15.02 -9.80 11.95
C VAL A 86 -15.98 -9.32 10.86
N LEU A 87 -15.51 -8.53 9.90
CA LEU A 87 -16.36 -7.95 8.87
C LEU A 87 -16.80 -8.99 7.83
N PRO A 88 -18.02 -8.87 7.30
CA PRO A 88 -18.61 -9.85 6.40
C PRO A 88 -17.98 -9.83 4.99
N ALA A 89 -18.23 -10.89 4.23
CA ALA A 89 -17.73 -11.12 2.87
C ALA A 89 -18.06 -9.98 1.91
N TRP A 90 -19.21 -9.31 2.04
CA TRP A 90 -19.54 -8.16 1.18
C TRP A 90 -18.57 -6.98 1.39
N TRP A 91 -18.16 -6.74 2.64
CA TRP A 91 -17.20 -5.68 2.98
C TRP A 91 -15.83 -6.06 2.44
N ARG A 92 -15.44 -7.32 2.61
CA ARG A 92 -14.19 -7.88 2.09
C ARG A 92 -14.12 -7.80 0.56
N ARG A 93 -15.22 -8.08 -0.14
CA ARG A 93 -15.31 -7.90 -1.61
C ARG A 93 -15.12 -6.44 -2.02
N GLN A 94 -15.74 -5.51 -1.29
CA GLN A 94 -15.55 -4.08 -1.54
C GLN A 94 -14.11 -3.63 -1.31
N PHE A 95 -13.46 -4.17 -0.29
CA PHE A 95 -12.03 -3.94 -0.07
C PHE A 95 -11.16 -4.55 -1.19
N ALA A 96 -11.43 -5.81 -1.58
CA ALA A 96 -10.72 -6.50 -2.66
C ALA A 96 -10.80 -5.77 -4.00
N ARG A 97 -11.96 -5.15 -4.29
CA ARG A 97 -12.17 -4.28 -5.45
C ARG A 97 -11.27 -3.04 -5.45
N GLY A 98 -10.91 -2.50 -4.28
CA GLY A 98 -9.98 -1.38 -4.16
C GLY A 98 -8.62 -1.67 -4.81
N PHE A 99 -8.10 -2.90 -4.67
CA PHE A 99 -6.87 -3.31 -5.37
C PHE A 99 -7.03 -3.29 -6.90
N ASP A 100 -8.16 -3.80 -7.41
CA ASP A 100 -8.45 -3.79 -8.85
C ASP A 100 -8.59 -2.36 -9.38
N ASP A 101 -9.22 -1.48 -8.63
CA ASP A 101 -9.42 -0.08 -8.99
C ASP A 101 -8.09 0.67 -9.14
N LEU A 102 -7.17 0.45 -8.21
CA LEU A 102 -5.82 1.02 -8.24
C LEU A 102 -4.96 0.38 -9.33
N ALA A 103 -5.07 -0.94 -9.55
CA ALA A 103 -4.36 -1.63 -10.62
C ALA A 103 -4.79 -1.09 -12.00
N LEU A 104 -6.09 -0.88 -12.19
CA LEU A 104 -6.62 -0.36 -13.45
C LEU A 104 -6.12 1.05 -13.73
N ASP A 105 -6.00 1.91 -12.70
CA ASP A 105 -5.43 3.24 -12.88
C ASP A 105 -4.01 3.17 -13.47
N LEU A 106 -3.17 2.26 -12.95
CA LEU A 106 -1.83 2.04 -13.48
C LEU A 106 -1.83 1.51 -14.91
N GLU A 107 -2.74 0.60 -15.23
CA GLU A 107 -2.85 -0.01 -16.56
C GLU A 107 -3.29 0.98 -17.65
N VAL A 108 -4.12 1.96 -17.29
CA VAL A 108 -4.51 3.05 -18.19
C VAL A 108 -3.52 4.23 -18.18
N GLY A 109 -2.39 4.09 -17.47
CA GLY A 109 -1.30 5.08 -17.44
C GLY A 109 -1.46 6.20 -16.42
N HIS A 110 -2.44 6.11 -15.52
CA HIS A 110 -2.66 7.05 -14.43
C HIS A 110 -1.85 6.64 -13.18
N LEU A 111 -1.71 7.56 -12.23
CA LEU A 111 -1.20 7.22 -10.89
C LEU A 111 -2.36 6.72 -10.01
N PRO A 112 -2.13 5.72 -9.14
CA PRO A 112 -3.17 5.08 -8.34
C PRO A 112 -3.44 5.90 -7.08
N TYR A 113 -3.97 7.11 -7.24
CA TYR A 113 -4.32 7.96 -6.10
C TYR A 113 -5.52 7.36 -5.35
N PRO A 114 -5.39 7.08 -4.04
CA PRO A 114 -6.49 6.53 -3.27
C PRO A 114 -7.60 7.55 -3.12
N ARG A 115 -8.84 7.11 -3.29
CA ARG A 115 -10.05 7.94 -3.16
C ARG A 115 -10.83 7.66 -1.89
N SER A 116 -10.43 6.66 -1.11
CA SER A 116 -11.10 6.24 0.12
C SER A 116 -10.10 5.57 1.06
N VAL A 117 -10.46 5.37 2.33
CA VAL A 117 -9.58 4.70 3.31
C VAL A 117 -9.27 3.27 2.86
N ALA A 118 -10.25 2.57 2.29
CA ALA A 118 -10.05 1.22 1.75
C ALA A 118 -8.96 1.21 0.64
N GLU A 119 -8.99 2.19 -0.27
CA GLU A 119 -7.95 2.31 -1.30
C GLU A 119 -6.59 2.72 -0.71
N GLU A 120 -6.58 3.60 0.30
CA GLU A 120 -5.33 3.99 0.97
C GLU A 120 -4.66 2.78 1.65
N VAL A 121 -5.43 2.00 2.39
CA VAL A 121 -4.97 0.76 3.03
C VAL A 121 -4.47 -0.25 1.99
N ALA A 122 -5.26 -0.50 0.94
CA ALA A 122 -4.89 -1.42 -0.15
C ALA A 122 -3.58 -0.99 -0.83
N LEU A 123 -3.44 0.30 -1.10
CA LEU A 123 -2.23 0.86 -1.69
C LEU A 123 -1.02 0.70 -0.78
N MET A 124 -1.16 0.97 0.52
CA MET A 124 -0.06 0.86 1.49
C MET A 124 0.44 -0.58 1.65
N LEU A 125 -0.46 -1.57 1.69
CA LEU A 125 -0.08 -2.99 1.66
C LEU A 125 0.75 -3.33 0.41
N CYS A 126 0.33 -2.84 -0.76
CA CYS A 126 1.01 -3.14 -2.01
C CYS A 126 2.34 -2.39 -2.17
N ILE A 127 2.48 -1.20 -1.58
CA ILE A 127 3.77 -0.49 -1.51
C ILE A 127 4.76 -1.27 -0.64
N ALA A 128 4.33 -1.78 0.52
CA ALA A 128 5.16 -2.62 1.38
C ALA A 128 5.61 -3.90 0.64
N ASP A 129 4.68 -4.61 -0.01
CA ASP A 129 4.99 -5.82 -0.78
C ASP A 129 5.91 -5.52 -1.97
N ALA A 130 5.72 -4.39 -2.66
CA ALA A 130 6.53 -4.00 -3.81
C ALA A 130 7.97 -3.64 -3.39
N LYS A 131 8.13 -2.95 -2.26
CA LYS A 131 9.42 -2.65 -1.65
C LYS A 131 10.16 -3.93 -1.27
N ALA A 132 9.49 -4.84 -0.54
CA ALA A 132 10.06 -6.12 -0.14
C ALA A 132 10.46 -6.97 -1.36
N ALA A 133 9.61 -7.02 -2.40
CA ALA A 133 9.91 -7.73 -3.65
C ALA A 133 11.17 -7.20 -4.33
N LEU A 134 11.34 -5.87 -4.42
CA LEU A 134 12.56 -5.27 -4.98
C LEU A 134 13.80 -5.60 -4.14
N MET A 135 13.72 -5.43 -2.83
CA MET A 135 14.82 -5.66 -1.89
C MET A 135 15.30 -7.12 -1.89
N ASN A 136 14.36 -8.06 -1.98
CA ASN A 136 14.66 -9.50 -1.99
C ASN A 136 15.01 -10.04 -3.38
N GLY A 137 14.95 -9.22 -4.43
CA GLY A 137 15.10 -9.69 -5.81
C GLY A 137 13.97 -10.63 -6.27
N GLN A 138 12.80 -10.55 -5.62
CA GLN A 138 11.63 -11.40 -5.85
C GLN A 138 10.62 -10.70 -6.77
N TYR A 139 11.01 -10.46 -8.02
CA TYR A 139 10.16 -9.85 -9.04
C TYR A 139 10.26 -10.60 -10.36
N ASN A 140 9.27 -10.41 -11.22
CA ASN A 140 9.18 -11.12 -12.50
C ASN A 140 10.09 -10.51 -13.58
N ASP A 141 10.18 -11.20 -14.72
CA ASP A 141 10.99 -10.77 -15.87
C ASP A 141 10.56 -9.42 -16.43
N ASN A 142 9.29 -9.02 -16.28
CA ASN A 142 8.82 -7.71 -16.72
C ASN A 142 9.52 -6.58 -15.97
N VAL A 143 9.63 -6.70 -14.64
CA VAL A 143 10.38 -5.72 -13.82
C VAL A 143 11.87 -5.77 -14.14
N ALA A 144 12.43 -6.98 -14.32
CA ALA A 144 13.85 -7.16 -14.63
C ALA A 144 14.25 -6.51 -15.97
N ALA A 145 13.37 -6.56 -16.98
CA ALA A 145 13.60 -5.98 -18.30
C ALA A 145 13.55 -4.44 -18.34
N LEU A 146 12.93 -3.81 -17.33
CA LEU A 146 12.87 -2.35 -17.25
C LEU A 146 14.22 -1.75 -16.83
N PRO A 147 14.58 -0.56 -17.33
CA PRO A 147 15.83 0.09 -16.97
C PRO A 147 15.85 0.44 -15.47
N ALA A 148 16.97 0.13 -14.81
CA ALA A 148 17.21 0.55 -13.44
C ALA A 148 17.39 2.07 -13.38
N THR A 149 16.86 2.70 -12.33
CA THR A 149 17.05 4.12 -12.07
C THR A 149 17.45 4.36 -10.61
N PRO A 150 18.19 5.44 -10.30
CA PRO A 150 18.57 5.77 -8.92
C PRO A 150 17.39 6.05 -7.97
N GLY A 151 16.16 6.13 -8.46
CA GLY A 151 14.97 6.34 -7.64
C GLY A 151 14.18 5.06 -7.36
N ASP A 152 14.62 3.90 -7.84
CA ASP A 152 13.86 2.65 -7.70
C ASP A 152 13.71 2.21 -6.22
N ASP A 153 14.66 2.58 -5.37
CA ASP A 153 14.70 2.28 -3.93
C ASP A 153 14.02 3.37 -3.07
N ASP A 154 13.74 4.56 -3.63
CA ASP A 154 13.09 5.68 -2.93
C ASP A 154 11.56 5.51 -2.82
N TRP A 155 11.15 4.47 -2.09
CA TRP A 155 9.74 4.19 -1.81
C TRP A 155 9.11 5.21 -0.86
N GLN A 156 9.92 5.92 -0.05
CA GLN A 156 9.40 6.97 0.81
C GLN A 156 8.87 8.15 -0.02
N SER A 157 9.61 8.60 -1.03
CA SER A 157 9.13 9.64 -1.94
C SER A 157 7.91 9.18 -2.75
N ALA A 158 7.91 7.93 -3.23
CA ALA A 158 6.75 7.34 -3.92
C ALA A 158 5.50 7.36 -3.03
N THR A 159 5.64 6.94 -1.77
CA THR A 159 4.55 6.91 -0.78
C THR A 159 4.04 8.31 -0.48
N ASN A 160 4.94 9.26 -0.18
CA ASN A 160 4.58 10.65 0.10
C ASN A 160 3.85 11.30 -1.10
N SER A 161 4.25 10.94 -2.32
CA SER A 161 3.63 11.45 -3.55
C SER A 161 2.25 10.86 -3.81
N LEU A 162 1.99 9.60 -3.44
CA LEU A 162 0.70 8.95 -3.67
C LEU A 162 -0.29 9.18 -2.53
N VAL A 163 0.21 9.36 -1.31
CA VAL A 163 -0.58 9.49 -0.08
C VAL A 163 -0.20 10.79 0.62
N SER A 164 -0.68 11.92 0.10
CA SER A 164 -0.32 13.26 0.58
C SER A 164 -1.20 13.82 1.70
N GLY A 165 -2.14 13.02 2.22
CA GLY A 165 -2.99 13.35 3.36
C GLY A 165 -3.55 12.06 3.93
N ARG A 166 -2.84 11.47 4.90
CA ARG A 166 -3.19 10.17 5.47
C ARG A 166 -4.53 10.25 6.22
N HIS A 167 -5.38 9.26 5.99
CA HIS A 167 -6.68 9.12 6.68
C HIS A 167 -6.72 7.95 7.67
N ILE A 168 -5.66 7.15 7.69
CA ILE A 168 -5.40 6.09 8.66
C ILE A 168 -3.91 6.11 8.99
N ASP A 169 -3.58 5.96 10.26
CA ASP A 169 -2.20 6.01 10.73
C ASP A 169 -1.55 4.62 10.60
N TRP A 170 -0.32 4.61 10.08
CA TRP A 170 0.47 3.42 9.87
C TRP A 170 1.96 3.75 9.97
N GLN A 171 2.76 2.73 10.25
CA GLN A 171 4.22 2.80 10.16
C GLN A 171 4.79 1.55 9.47
N HIS A 172 5.91 1.74 8.77
CA HIS A 172 6.71 0.63 8.29
C HIS A 172 7.56 0.08 9.43
N CYS A 173 7.48 -1.23 9.65
CA CYS A 173 8.33 -1.96 10.56
C CYS A 173 9.73 -2.17 9.96
N LEU A 174 10.69 -2.60 10.78
CA LEU A 174 12.06 -2.88 10.34
C LEU A 174 12.14 -4.07 9.36
N ASP A 175 11.15 -4.96 9.38
CA ASP A 175 11.01 -6.09 8.47
C ASP A 175 10.16 -5.73 7.23
N ASP A 176 9.96 -4.43 6.98
CA ASP A 176 9.15 -3.86 5.90
C ASP A 176 7.66 -4.22 5.94
N SER A 177 7.20 -4.88 7.01
CA SER A 177 5.77 -5.07 7.26
C SER A 177 5.10 -3.75 7.66
N LEU A 178 3.77 -3.70 7.57
CA LEU A 178 2.97 -2.53 7.88
C LEU A 178 2.27 -2.73 9.22
N GLU A 179 2.47 -1.80 10.15
CA GLU A 179 1.75 -1.77 11.42
C GLU A 179 0.72 -0.62 11.39
N TRP A 180 -0.51 -0.94 11.76
CA TRP A 180 -1.58 0.05 11.90
C TRP A 180 -1.52 0.68 13.28
N LEU A 181 -1.56 2.01 13.33
CA LEU A 181 -1.42 2.78 14.55
C LEU A 181 -2.73 3.47 14.93
N GLY A 182 -2.94 3.63 16.23
CA GLY A 182 -4.11 4.33 16.76
C GLY A 182 -5.43 3.60 16.49
N ASP A 183 -6.51 4.35 16.65
CA ASP A 183 -7.87 3.86 16.35
C ASP A 183 -8.20 4.18 14.89
N PRO A 184 -8.37 3.18 14.02
CA PRO A 184 -8.78 3.40 12.64
C PRO A 184 -10.21 3.95 12.55
N PRO A 185 -10.56 4.63 11.45
CA PRO A 185 -11.91 5.12 11.24
C PRO A 185 -12.89 3.94 11.18
N ALA A 186 -14.16 4.20 11.54
CA ALA A 186 -15.20 3.19 11.51
C ALA A 186 -15.23 2.46 10.15
N SER A 187 -15.22 1.12 10.17
CA SER A 187 -15.13 0.31 8.95
C SER A 187 -16.22 0.59 7.91
N THR A 188 -17.37 1.13 8.32
CA THR A 188 -18.45 1.57 7.43
C THR A 188 -18.11 2.81 6.61
N SER A 189 -17.18 3.65 7.06
CA SER A 189 -16.74 4.84 6.33
C SER A 189 -15.58 4.55 5.36
N TRP A 190 -15.02 3.34 5.37
CA TRP A 190 -13.81 3.05 4.60
C TRP A 190 -13.97 3.21 3.09
N PHE A 191 -15.20 3.07 2.58
CA PHE A 191 -15.51 3.20 1.16
C PHE A 191 -16.05 4.58 0.78
N ASN A 192 -16.17 5.50 1.75
CA ASN A 192 -16.60 6.86 1.46
C ASN A 192 -15.49 7.59 0.69
N PRO A 193 -15.83 8.32 -0.38
CA PRO A 193 -14.86 9.15 -1.06
C PRO A 193 -14.26 10.21 -0.13
N PHE A 194 -12.96 10.44 -0.27
CA PHE A 194 -12.30 11.60 0.31
C PHE A 194 -12.89 12.90 -0.25
N SER A 195 -12.77 13.98 0.52
CA SER A 195 -13.27 15.29 0.10
C SER A 195 -12.66 15.71 -1.23
N GLY A 196 -13.50 16.05 -2.21
CA GLY A 196 -13.08 16.45 -3.55
C GLY A 196 -12.82 15.31 -4.53
N PHE A 197 -13.02 14.05 -4.13
CA PHE A 197 -12.93 12.89 -5.02
C PHE A 197 -14.31 12.32 -5.35
N GLU A 198 -14.50 11.95 -6.61
CA GLU A 198 -15.65 11.18 -7.04
C GLU A 198 -15.42 9.67 -6.78
N PRO A 199 -16.48 8.92 -6.42
CA PRO A 199 -16.42 7.46 -6.32
C PRO A 199 -15.86 6.81 -7.59
N ARG A 200 -15.31 5.60 -7.44
CA ARG A 200 -14.92 4.77 -8.59
C ARG A 200 -16.16 4.42 -9.43
N PRO A 201 -16.06 4.40 -10.77
CA PRO A 201 -17.16 3.99 -11.65
C PRO A 201 -17.68 2.59 -11.29
N VAL A 202 -19.00 2.43 -11.19
CA VAL A 202 -19.64 1.17 -10.76
C VAL A 202 -19.49 0.03 -11.76
N ASP A 203 -19.30 0.36 -13.04
CA ASP A 203 -19.10 -0.56 -14.15
C ASP A 203 -17.76 -1.29 -14.12
N ARG A 204 -16.79 -0.80 -13.32
CA ARG A 204 -15.57 -1.55 -13.00
C ARG A 204 -15.88 -2.87 -12.26
N GLY A 205 -17.02 -2.94 -11.58
CA GLY A 205 -17.59 -4.18 -11.04
C GLY A 205 -16.73 -4.86 -9.97
N PHE A 206 -17.13 -6.09 -9.63
CA PHE A 206 -16.36 -7.02 -8.82
C PHE A 206 -15.87 -8.17 -9.70
N ARG A 207 -14.76 -8.80 -9.30
CA ARG A 207 -14.35 -10.07 -9.88
C ARG A 207 -14.88 -11.22 -9.03
N ARG A 208 -15.30 -12.29 -9.73
CA ARG A 208 -15.82 -13.55 -9.18
C ARG A 208 -17.11 -13.37 -8.37
#